data_AF-A0A090LH82-F1
#
_entry.id   AF-A0A090LH82-F1
#
_cell.length_a   1.000
_cell.length_b   1.000
_cell.length_c   1.000
_cell.angle_alpha   90.00
_cell.angle_beta   90.00
_cell.angle_gamma   90.00
#
_symmetry.space_group_name_H-M   'P 1'
#
loop_
_entity.id
_entity.type
_entity.pdbx_description
1 polymer ?
#
loop_
_entity_poly.entity_id
_entity_poly.type
_entity_poly.pdbx_seq_one_letter_code
_entity_poly.pdbx_strand_id
1 'polypeptide(L)'
;MSSGERYMPSIARDCDEFKKDYERCFVTEFFPRFVDPNNTRVDHLNPCEHLHNIYKQCIEIYLTKNKVHDIDFNDLQDDYWNDALDEAGNKIPSPELREENDEDEGKKKSGAQSNNLRFVDPEDAKFEKLELDLGRFIEDVRQLGVTASDPGENANEIIRAKLRKIASGLQNMNDISSQFMNHQIPIKIFDFVDDMKNPNAYSKAVFEETDAKNSEVNGKIEQYKKYKAKVLAKWSEEMPDAALQYMVMRKESEGDKEMPFL
;
A
#
# COMPACT_ATOMS: atom_id res chain seq x y z
N MET A 1 15.47 -49.65 -2.31
CA MET A 1 14.47 -48.72 -1.74
C MET A 1 14.87 -47.34 -2.21
N SER A 2 14.26 -46.87 -3.31
CA SER A 2 14.60 -45.58 -3.91
C SER A 2 13.84 -44.50 -3.16
N SER A 3 14.54 -43.63 -2.45
CA SER A 3 13.97 -42.44 -1.82
C SER A 3 13.34 -41.59 -2.93
N GLY A 4 12.02 -41.57 -3.02
CA GLY A 4 11.30 -40.70 -3.94
C GLY A 4 11.61 -39.26 -3.59
N GLU A 5 12.37 -38.57 -4.44
CA GLU A 5 12.58 -37.13 -4.35
C GLU A 5 11.20 -36.46 -4.45
N ARG A 6 10.73 -35.90 -3.34
CA ARG A 6 9.54 -35.03 -3.31
C ARG A 6 9.92 -33.72 -4.00
N TYR A 7 9.78 -33.67 -5.31
CA TYR A 7 9.88 -32.44 -6.09
C TYR A 7 8.56 -32.25 -6.85
N MET A 8 8.18 -30.99 -7.06
CA MET A 8 6.98 -30.66 -7.80
C MET A 8 7.31 -30.56 -9.29
N PRO A 9 6.69 -31.37 -10.18
CA PRO A 9 6.98 -31.29 -11.60
C PRO A 9 6.61 -29.92 -12.18
N SER A 10 7.33 -29.52 -13.21
CA SER A 10 7.03 -28.34 -14.03
C SER A 10 5.77 -28.57 -14.89
N ILE A 11 5.09 -27.49 -15.23
CA ILE A 11 3.94 -27.52 -16.17
C ILE A 11 4.34 -28.09 -17.53
N ALA A 12 5.58 -27.83 -17.95
CA ALA A 12 6.19 -28.37 -19.14
C ALA A 12 7.20 -29.47 -18.76
N ARG A 13 6.96 -30.70 -19.21
CA ARG A 13 7.87 -31.84 -18.94
C ARG A 13 9.28 -31.61 -19.48
N ASP A 14 9.40 -30.87 -20.59
CA ASP A 14 10.69 -30.57 -21.22
C ASP A 14 11.51 -29.53 -20.42
N CYS A 15 10.84 -28.72 -19.58
CA CYS A 15 11.49 -27.70 -18.74
C CYS A 15 11.73 -28.18 -17.30
N ASP A 16 11.44 -29.45 -17.01
CA ASP A 16 11.44 -30.00 -15.66
C ASP A 16 12.85 -30.17 -15.08
N GLU A 17 13.83 -30.49 -15.92
CA GLU A 17 15.25 -30.55 -15.53
C GLU A 17 15.77 -29.16 -15.15
N PHE A 18 15.47 -28.13 -15.95
CA PHE A 18 15.85 -26.74 -15.64
C PHE A 18 15.20 -26.23 -14.35
N LYS A 19 13.95 -26.65 -14.06
CA LYS A 19 13.28 -26.35 -12.81
C LYS A 19 14.04 -26.90 -11.61
N LYS A 20 14.45 -28.18 -11.67
CA LYS A 20 15.19 -28.84 -10.58
C LYS A 20 16.51 -28.15 -10.30
N ASP A 21 17.24 -27.78 -11.34
CA ASP A 21 18.52 -27.09 -11.19
C ASP A 21 18.35 -25.68 -10.60
N TYR A 22 17.32 -24.96 -11.02
CA TYR A 22 16.97 -23.67 -10.44
C TYR A 22 16.53 -23.78 -8.96
N GLU A 23 15.59 -24.68 -8.64
CA GLU A 23 15.09 -24.87 -7.27
C GLU A 23 16.22 -25.30 -6.32
N ARG A 24 17.15 -26.14 -6.79
CA ARG A 24 18.35 -26.51 -6.03
C ARG A 24 19.20 -25.29 -5.71
N CYS A 25 19.53 -24.48 -6.71
CA CYS A 25 20.30 -23.25 -6.52
C CYS A 25 19.59 -22.28 -5.56
N PHE A 26 18.28 -22.12 -5.73
CA PHE A 26 17.47 -21.22 -4.91
C PHE A 26 17.50 -21.62 -3.41
N VAL A 27 17.37 -22.91 -3.12
CA VAL A 27 17.40 -23.40 -1.73
C VAL A 27 18.80 -23.35 -1.12
N THR A 28 19.85 -23.65 -1.89
CA THR A 28 21.21 -23.77 -1.33
C THR A 28 21.99 -22.46 -1.28
N GLU A 29 21.79 -21.57 -2.26
CA GLU A 29 22.60 -20.34 -2.42
C GLU A 29 21.81 -19.07 -2.16
N PHE A 30 20.57 -18.99 -2.66
CA PHE A 30 19.75 -17.78 -2.53
C PHE A 30 19.17 -17.65 -1.12
N PHE A 31 18.50 -18.68 -0.61
CA PHE A 31 17.82 -18.62 0.69
C PHE A 31 18.74 -18.22 1.86
N PRO A 32 19.94 -18.81 2.02
CA PRO A 32 20.83 -18.47 3.14
C PRO A 32 21.52 -17.10 3.03
N ARG A 33 21.46 -16.45 1.86
CA ARG A 33 22.09 -15.13 1.64
C ARG A 33 21.09 -13.99 1.72
N PHE A 34 19.81 -14.25 1.44
CA PHE A 34 18.78 -13.21 1.36
C PHE A 34 17.72 -13.30 2.47
N VAL A 35 17.53 -14.46 3.10
CA VAL A 35 16.50 -14.66 4.15
C VAL A 35 17.12 -14.82 5.54
N ASP A 36 18.36 -15.32 5.65
CA ASP A 36 19.01 -15.49 6.95
C ASP A 36 19.40 -14.12 7.57
N PRO A 37 18.92 -13.80 8.78
CA PRO A 37 19.12 -12.49 9.43
C PRO A 37 20.58 -12.21 9.82
N ASN A 38 21.47 -13.21 9.74
CA ASN A 38 22.88 -13.07 10.09
C ASN A 38 23.78 -12.67 8.91
N ASN A 39 23.27 -12.62 7.68
CA ASN A 39 24.09 -12.44 6.47
C ASN A 39 23.55 -11.40 5.48
N THR A 40 22.70 -10.48 5.94
CA THR A 40 22.19 -9.33 5.17
C THR A 40 23.28 -8.29 4.99
N ARG A 41 24.27 -8.57 4.13
CA ARG A 41 25.18 -7.55 3.61
C ARG A 41 24.67 -7.03 2.27
N VAL A 42 24.84 -5.72 2.14
CA VAL A 42 24.53 -4.87 0.99
C VAL A 42 25.22 -5.40 -0.27
N ASP A 43 24.47 -5.48 -1.37
CA ASP A 43 24.87 -5.88 -2.72
C ASP A 43 25.25 -7.36 -2.93
N HIS A 44 24.26 -8.23 -2.88
CA HIS A 44 24.38 -9.58 -3.42
C HIS A 44 23.70 -9.64 -4.79
N LEU A 45 24.46 -9.90 -5.87
CA LEU A 45 23.87 -10.28 -7.15
C LEU A 45 23.22 -11.66 -6.99
N ASN A 46 22.10 -11.90 -7.66
CA ASN A 46 21.38 -13.16 -7.57
C ASN A 46 22.23 -14.29 -8.23
N PRO A 47 22.76 -15.25 -7.45
CA PRO A 47 23.62 -16.30 -7.99
C PRO A 47 22.85 -17.28 -8.90
N CYS A 48 21.52 -17.31 -8.81
CA CYS A 48 20.65 -18.21 -9.55
C CYS A 48 19.95 -17.52 -10.73
N GLU A 49 20.26 -16.25 -11.02
CA GLU A 49 19.60 -15.45 -12.06
C GLU A 49 19.71 -16.07 -13.46
N HIS A 50 20.89 -16.60 -13.80
CA HIS A 50 21.10 -17.25 -15.08
C HIS A 50 20.24 -18.52 -15.24
N LEU A 51 20.16 -19.35 -14.19
CA LEU A 51 19.33 -20.56 -14.19
C LEU A 51 17.83 -20.21 -14.24
N HIS A 52 17.44 -19.15 -13.54
CA HIS A 52 16.09 -18.61 -13.59
C HIS A 52 15.70 -18.21 -15.02
N ASN A 53 16.57 -17.47 -15.72
CA ASN A 53 16.30 -16.98 -17.06
C ASN A 53 16.15 -18.12 -18.08
N ILE A 54 16.96 -19.18 -17.97
CA ILE A 54 16.84 -20.37 -18.84
C ILE A 54 15.49 -21.08 -18.60
N TYR A 55 15.13 -21.30 -17.34
CA TYR A 55 13.86 -21.94 -16.99
C TYR A 55 12.66 -21.10 -17.44
N LYS A 56 12.71 -19.78 -17.22
CA LYS A 56 11.69 -18.81 -17.64
C LYS A 56 11.46 -18.85 -19.15
N GLN A 57 12.51 -18.75 -19.95
CA GLN A 57 12.41 -18.81 -21.42
C GLN A 57 11.79 -20.13 -21.90
N CYS A 58 12.16 -21.25 -21.28
CA CYS A 58 11.59 -22.55 -21.61
C CYS A 58 10.07 -22.59 -21.36
N ILE A 59 9.61 -22.02 -20.24
CA ILE A 59 8.17 -21.92 -19.93
C ILE A 59 7.44 -20.96 -20.88
N GLU A 60 7.99 -19.79 -21.16
CA GLU A 60 7.35 -18.80 -22.05
C GLU A 60 7.12 -19.38 -23.44
N ILE A 61 8.09 -20.13 -23.98
CA ILE A 61 7.95 -20.85 -25.26
C ILE A 61 6.86 -21.92 -25.16
N TYR A 62 6.78 -22.65 -24.04
CA TYR A 62 5.76 -23.68 -23.86
C TYR A 62 4.35 -23.09 -23.74
N LEU A 63 4.18 -22.01 -22.98
CA LEU A 63 2.91 -21.33 -22.77
C LEU A 63 2.38 -20.70 -24.06
N THR A 64 3.25 -20.04 -24.84
CA THR A 64 2.88 -19.47 -26.16
C THR A 64 2.48 -20.55 -27.16
N LYS A 65 3.15 -21.71 -27.14
CA LYS A 65 2.89 -22.81 -28.08
C LYS A 65 1.59 -23.57 -27.78
N ASN A 66 1.29 -23.82 -26.50
CA ASN A 66 0.18 -24.69 -26.14
C ASN A 66 -1.11 -23.94 -25.75
N LYS A 67 -1.08 -22.59 -25.62
CA LYS A 67 -2.24 -21.76 -25.22
C LYS A 67 -3.11 -22.42 -24.15
N VAL A 68 -2.47 -22.99 -23.12
CA VAL A 68 -3.17 -23.87 -22.16
C VAL A 68 -4.16 -23.08 -21.30
N HIS A 69 -4.00 -21.75 -21.21
CA HIS A 69 -4.95 -20.83 -20.61
C HIS A 69 -4.89 -19.46 -21.34
N ASP A 70 -6.02 -18.75 -21.44
CA ASP A 70 -6.12 -17.34 -21.83
C ASP A 70 -5.57 -16.45 -20.70
N ILE A 71 -4.29 -16.63 -20.35
CA ILE A 71 -3.60 -15.76 -19.41
C ILE A 71 -2.85 -14.75 -20.25
N ASP A 72 -3.44 -13.56 -20.43
CA ASP A 72 -2.71 -12.43 -20.97
C ASP A 72 -1.74 -11.94 -19.89
N PHE A 73 -0.44 -12.10 -20.13
CA PHE A 73 0.59 -11.64 -19.20
C PHE A 73 0.62 -10.12 -19.09
N ASN A 74 0.05 -9.39 -20.07
CA ASN A 74 -0.09 -7.94 -19.98
C ASN A 74 -1.18 -7.56 -18.96
N ASP A 75 -2.29 -8.29 -18.89
CA ASP A 75 -3.35 -8.08 -17.87
C ASP A 75 -2.80 -8.30 -16.45
N LEU A 76 -1.95 -9.32 -16.26
CA LEU A 76 -1.29 -9.58 -14.98
C LEU A 76 -0.18 -8.58 -14.62
N GLN A 77 0.46 -7.97 -15.62
CA GLN A 77 1.44 -6.91 -15.39
C GLN A 77 0.76 -5.62 -14.94
N ASP A 78 -0.45 -5.38 -15.44
CA ASP A 78 -1.33 -4.32 -14.96
C ASP A 78 -1.75 -4.58 -13.50
N ASP A 79 -2.11 -5.80 -13.11
CA ASP A 79 -2.47 -6.10 -11.72
C ASP A 79 -1.29 -6.06 -10.72
N TYR A 80 -0.06 -6.34 -11.18
CA TYR A 80 1.12 -6.38 -10.32
C TYR A 80 1.80 -5.01 -10.15
N TRP A 81 1.60 -4.09 -11.11
CA TRP A 81 2.23 -2.76 -11.11
C TRP A 81 1.28 -1.56 -11.15
N ASN A 82 -0.04 -1.72 -11.33
CA ASN A 82 -0.96 -0.59 -11.28
C ASN A 82 -1.41 -0.36 -9.81
N ASP A 83 -1.18 0.79 -9.17
CA ASP A 83 -1.41 2.14 -9.70
C ASP A 83 -2.64 2.16 -10.63
N ALA A 84 -3.70 1.44 -10.27
CA ALA A 84 -4.93 1.45 -11.06
C ALA A 84 -5.36 2.92 -11.17
N LEU A 85 -5.38 3.50 -12.36
CA LEU A 85 -5.83 4.87 -12.55
C LEU A 85 -7.35 4.84 -12.78
N ASP A 86 -8.09 5.75 -12.14
CA ASP A 86 -9.50 5.96 -12.46
C ASP A 86 -9.69 6.49 -13.89
N GLU A 87 -10.93 6.54 -14.40
CA GLU A 87 -11.25 7.09 -15.75
C GLU A 87 -10.79 8.56 -15.94
N ALA A 88 -10.30 9.22 -14.89
CA ALA A 88 -9.75 10.58 -14.90
C ALA A 88 -8.22 10.64 -14.75
N GLY A 89 -7.53 9.50 -14.66
CA GLY A 89 -6.06 9.42 -14.58
C GLY A 89 -5.48 9.55 -13.16
N ASN A 90 -6.26 9.31 -12.10
CA ASN A 90 -5.79 9.36 -10.70
C ASN A 90 -5.55 7.97 -10.12
N LYS A 91 -4.48 7.80 -9.33
CA LYS A 91 -4.15 6.52 -8.65
C LYS A 91 -5.23 6.10 -7.65
N ILE A 92 -5.75 4.90 -7.84
CA ILE A 92 -6.65 4.15 -6.97
C ILE A 92 -5.78 3.49 -5.89
N PRO A 93 -6.05 3.74 -4.59
CA PRO A 93 -5.36 3.05 -3.50
C PRO A 93 -5.64 1.55 -3.53
N SER A 94 -4.63 0.72 -3.22
CA SER A 94 -4.78 -0.73 -3.11
C SER A 94 -5.86 -1.13 -2.08
N PRO A 95 -6.56 -2.27 -2.26
CA PRO A 95 -7.59 -2.70 -1.32
C PRO A 95 -6.99 -2.99 0.05
N GLU A 96 -7.46 -2.29 1.08
CA GLU A 96 -7.20 -2.67 2.48
C GLU A 96 -7.85 -4.05 2.72
N LEU A 97 -7.04 -4.99 3.23
CA LEU A 97 -7.52 -6.26 3.74
C LEU A 97 -8.59 -5.99 4.81
N ARG A 98 -9.84 -6.30 4.50
CA ARG A 98 -10.95 -6.29 5.46
C ARG A 98 -10.58 -7.21 6.62
N GLU A 99 -10.28 -6.63 7.78
CA GLU A 99 -10.35 -7.35 9.04
C GLU A 99 -11.83 -7.66 9.30
N GLU A 100 -12.23 -8.91 9.07
CA GLU A 100 -13.50 -9.45 9.53
C GLU A 100 -13.49 -9.45 11.06
N ASN A 101 -14.13 -8.45 11.66
CA ASN A 101 -14.47 -8.46 13.07
C ASN A 101 -15.73 -9.33 13.25
N ASP A 102 -15.52 -10.61 13.58
CA ASP A 102 -16.57 -11.44 14.16
C ASP A 102 -16.77 -11.06 15.63
N GLU A 103 -17.91 -10.45 15.92
CA GLU A 103 -18.47 -10.38 17.26
C GLU A 103 -19.06 -11.75 17.64
N ASP A 104 -18.45 -12.48 18.58
CA ASP A 104 -19.21 -13.35 19.47
C ASP A 104 -18.57 -13.52 20.85
N GLU A 105 -19.41 -13.51 21.89
CA GLU A 105 -19.06 -13.41 23.30
C GLU A 105 -18.54 -14.73 23.92
N GLY A 106 -17.52 -14.59 24.78
CA GLY A 106 -17.52 -15.22 26.12
C GLY A 106 -16.88 -16.61 26.31
N LYS A 107 -15.66 -16.64 26.87
CA LYS A 107 -15.31 -17.24 28.21
C LYS A 107 -13.80 -17.57 28.37
N LYS A 108 -13.23 -17.00 29.44
CA LYS A 108 -12.25 -17.55 30.42
C LYS A 108 -10.91 -18.16 29.95
N LYS A 109 -9.85 -17.57 30.54
CA LYS A 109 -8.55 -18.14 30.98
C LYS A 109 -7.64 -18.65 29.85
N SER A 110 -6.46 -18.10 29.64
CA SER A 110 -5.32 -18.23 30.55
C SER A 110 -4.13 -17.47 29.95
N GLY A 111 -3.20 -17.04 30.81
CA GLY A 111 -2.05 -16.24 30.43
C GLY A 111 -1.13 -16.91 29.40
N ALA A 112 -0.80 -16.15 28.37
CA ALA A 112 0.41 -16.32 27.58
C ALA A 112 0.97 -14.92 27.33
N GLN A 113 2.14 -14.65 27.89
CA GLN A 113 2.95 -13.50 27.50
C GLN A 113 3.37 -13.72 26.04
N SER A 114 2.64 -13.14 25.10
CA SER A 114 3.09 -13.03 23.72
C SER A 114 3.91 -11.76 23.62
N ASN A 115 5.23 -11.91 23.48
CA ASN A 115 6.11 -10.84 23.07
C ASN A 115 5.68 -10.40 21.67
N ASN A 116 4.92 -9.31 21.59
CA ASN A 116 4.62 -8.62 20.34
C ASN A 116 5.93 -8.07 19.76
N LEU A 117 6.56 -8.85 18.89
CA LEU A 117 7.49 -8.29 17.92
C LEU A 117 6.62 -7.60 16.86
N ARG A 118 6.33 -6.31 17.08
CA ARG A 118 5.76 -5.47 16.02
C ARG A 118 6.77 -5.49 14.88
N PHE A 119 6.39 -6.10 13.76
CA PHE A 119 7.06 -5.88 12.50
C PHE A 119 6.85 -4.40 12.18
N VAL A 120 7.87 -3.59 12.41
CA VAL A 120 7.82 -2.16 12.07
C VAL A 120 8.12 -2.08 10.59
N ASP A 121 7.14 -1.63 9.81
CA ASP A 121 7.37 -1.41 8.39
C ASP A 121 8.54 -0.44 8.21
N PRO A 122 9.45 -0.69 7.25
CA PRO A 122 10.65 0.12 7.05
C PRO A 122 10.35 1.59 6.69
N GLU A 123 9.10 1.90 6.30
CA GLU A 123 8.63 3.27 6.12
C GLU A 123 8.31 3.96 7.45
N ASP A 124 7.63 3.28 8.37
CA ASP A 124 7.31 3.79 9.71
C ASP A 124 8.56 4.08 10.53
N ALA A 125 9.60 3.26 10.37
CA ALA A 125 10.90 3.46 11.02
C ALA A 125 11.57 4.79 10.63
N LYS A 126 11.31 5.32 9.42
CA LYS A 126 11.82 6.63 8.99
C LYS A 126 11.10 7.76 9.73
N PHE A 127 9.79 7.65 9.89
CA PHE A 127 8.98 8.62 10.64
C PHE A 127 9.30 8.60 12.13
N GLU A 128 9.49 7.42 12.74
CA GLU A 128 9.90 7.30 14.14
C GLU A 128 11.26 7.95 14.39
N LYS A 129 12.22 7.76 13.47
CA LYS A 129 13.51 8.43 13.54
C LYS A 129 13.37 9.95 13.47
N LEU A 130 12.55 10.46 12.55
CA LEU A 130 12.30 11.90 12.41
C LEU A 130 11.66 12.48 13.68
N GLU A 131 10.67 11.80 14.25
CA GLU A 131 10.02 12.20 15.50
C GLU A 131 11.03 12.28 16.65
N LEU A 132 11.91 11.29 16.75
CA LEU A 132 12.94 11.25 17.78
C LEU A 132 13.97 12.38 17.61
N ASP A 133 14.39 12.68 16.37
CA ASP A 133 15.31 13.78 16.07
C ASP A 133 14.65 15.16 16.33
N LEU A 134 13.35 15.32 16.00
CA LEU A 134 12.57 16.53 16.31
C LEU A 134 12.38 16.70 17.82
N GLY A 135 12.10 15.63 18.55
CA GLY A 135 12.00 15.64 20.02
C GLY A 135 13.31 16.05 20.69
N ARG A 136 14.44 15.52 20.22
CA ARG A 136 15.78 15.93 20.67
C ARG A 136 16.06 17.40 20.38
N PHE A 137 15.68 17.88 19.20
CA PHE A 137 15.86 19.28 18.81
C PHE A 137 15.05 20.24 19.70
N ILE A 138 13.77 19.91 19.97
CA ILE A 138 12.92 20.70 20.87
C ILE A 138 13.51 20.76 22.28
N GLU A 139 14.02 19.65 22.80
CA GLU A 139 14.66 19.63 24.13
C GLU A 139 15.98 20.43 24.15
N ASP A 140 16.78 20.40 23.08
CA ASP A 140 17.99 21.21 22.97
C ASP A 140 17.69 22.72 23.02
N VAL A 141 16.61 23.15 22.35
CA VAL A 141 16.10 24.53 22.40
C VAL A 141 15.58 24.86 23.80
N ARG A 142 14.83 23.96 24.44
CA ARG A 142 14.34 24.14 25.82
C ARG A 142 15.49 24.33 26.80
N GLN A 143 16.51 23.48 26.72
CA GLN A 143 17.69 23.57 27.59
C GLN A 143 18.46 24.88 27.36
N LEU A 144 18.56 25.36 26.11
CA LEU A 144 19.12 26.67 25.83
C LEU A 144 18.32 27.78 26.52
N GLY A 145 16.99 27.72 26.44
CA GLY A 145 16.10 28.66 27.15
C GLY A 145 16.33 28.66 28.66
N VAL A 146 16.51 27.49 29.29
CA VAL A 146 16.83 27.38 30.71
C VAL A 146 18.20 27.99 31.03
N THR A 147 19.26 27.63 30.28
CA THR A 147 20.61 28.17 30.50
C THR A 147 20.70 29.68 30.26
N ALA A 148 19.89 30.22 29.34
CA ALA A 148 19.80 31.65 29.09
C ALA A 148 19.01 32.40 30.17
N SER A 149 18.02 31.75 30.79
CA SER A 149 17.21 32.34 31.87
C SER A 149 17.95 32.37 33.20
N ASP A 150 18.75 31.35 33.49
CA ASP A 150 19.60 31.26 34.68
C ASP A 150 21.07 31.00 34.30
N PRO A 151 21.84 32.05 33.96
CA PRO A 151 23.21 31.90 33.52
C PRO A 151 24.14 31.60 34.72
N GLY A 152 24.53 30.34 34.87
CA GLY A 152 25.58 29.91 35.80
C GLY A 152 27.00 30.29 35.36
N GLU A 153 28.01 29.80 36.10
CA GLU A 153 29.41 29.96 35.70
C GLU A 153 29.67 29.27 34.34
N ASN A 154 30.40 29.94 33.45
CA ASN A 154 30.65 29.51 32.06
C ASN A 154 29.40 29.45 31.13
N ALA A 155 28.27 30.05 31.52
CA ALA A 155 27.04 30.06 30.71
C ALA A 155 27.27 30.51 29.26
N ASN A 156 28.11 31.51 29.01
CA ASN A 156 28.40 32.00 27.65
C ASN A 156 29.05 30.95 26.74
N GLU A 157 29.93 30.10 27.27
CA GLU A 157 30.56 29.04 26.49
C GLU A 157 29.56 27.90 26.21
N ILE A 158 28.75 27.54 27.21
CA ILE A 158 27.69 26.54 27.10
C ILE A 158 26.62 26.99 26.09
N ILE A 159 26.20 28.26 26.14
CA ILE A 159 25.25 28.87 25.20
C ILE A 159 25.80 28.83 23.78
N ARG A 160 27.07 29.19 23.56
CA ARG A 160 27.70 29.12 22.23
C ARG A 160 27.77 27.70 21.70
N ALA A 161 28.10 26.73 22.56
CA ALA A 161 28.11 25.32 22.18
C ALA A 161 26.70 24.83 21.81
N LYS A 162 25.68 25.18 22.61
CA LYS A 162 24.27 24.85 22.34
C LYS A 162 23.74 25.52 21.07
N LEU A 163 24.11 26.77 20.81
CA LEU A 163 23.70 27.49 19.60
C LEU A 163 24.29 26.83 18.33
N ARG A 164 25.55 26.40 18.38
CA ARG A 164 26.16 25.61 17.29
C ARG A 164 25.45 24.27 17.10
N LYS A 165 25.10 23.59 18.20
CA LYS A 165 24.35 22.33 18.17
C LYS A 165 22.98 22.50 17.51
N ILE A 166 22.24 23.56 17.86
CA ILE A 166 20.94 23.89 17.25
C ILE A 166 21.10 24.23 15.76
N ALA A 167 22.12 25.01 15.39
CA ALA A 167 22.40 25.32 13.99
C ALA A 167 22.71 24.06 13.16
N SER A 168 23.52 23.14 13.69
CA SER A 168 23.75 21.84 13.04
C SER A 168 22.50 20.96 13.03
N GLY A 169 21.66 21.03 14.07
CA GLY A 169 20.38 20.33 14.13
C GLY A 169 19.46 20.76 13.00
N LEU A 170 19.26 22.08 12.82
CA LEU A 170 18.46 22.64 11.73
C LEU A 170 18.95 22.22 10.34
N GLN A 171 20.28 22.22 10.12
CA GLN A 171 20.86 21.76 8.86
C GLN A 171 20.56 20.28 8.61
N ASN A 172 20.80 19.42 9.60
CA ASN A 172 20.50 17.99 9.50
C ASN A 172 19.00 17.73 9.24
N MET A 173 18.11 18.49 9.87
CA MET A 173 16.66 18.35 9.66
C MET A 173 16.25 18.76 8.25
N ASN A 174 16.87 19.81 7.70
CA ASN A 174 16.66 20.23 6.33
C ASN A 174 17.14 19.16 5.32
N ASP A 175 18.27 18.50 5.60
CA ASP A 175 18.77 17.41 4.76
C ASP A 175 17.89 16.15 4.83
N ILE A 176 17.31 15.88 6.01
CA ILE A 176 16.37 14.79 6.21
C ILE A 176 15.02 15.08 5.53
N SER A 177 14.60 16.34 5.44
CA SER A 177 13.34 16.75 4.81
C SER A 177 13.20 16.24 3.36
N SER A 178 14.28 16.14 2.60
CA SER A 178 14.25 15.61 1.23
C SER A 178 13.80 14.13 1.16
N GLN A 179 13.94 13.37 2.25
CA GLN A 179 13.55 11.96 2.32
C GLN A 179 12.02 11.79 2.44
N PHE A 180 11.30 12.86 2.79
CA PHE A 180 9.84 12.84 3.01
C PHE A 180 9.04 13.50 1.88
N MET A 181 9.69 13.92 0.79
CA MET A 181 9.03 14.59 -0.34
C MET A 181 7.98 13.72 -1.05
N ASN A 182 8.01 12.41 -0.84
CA ASN A 182 7.02 11.47 -1.38
C ASN A 182 5.68 11.51 -0.62
N HIS A 183 5.63 12.12 0.57
CA HIS A 183 4.42 12.21 1.38
C HIS A 183 3.80 13.60 1.27
N GLN A 184 2.57 13.68 0.79
CA GLN A 184 1.86 14.95 0.60
C GLN A 184 0.99 15.27 1.82
N ILE A 185 1.22 16.44 2.41
CA ILE A 185 0.42 16.93 3.54
C ILE A 185 -0.63 17.93 3.01
N PRO A 186 -1.93 17.67 3.19
CA PRO A 186 -2.97 18.61 2.83
C PRO A 186 -2.78 19.98 3.50
N ILE A 187 -2.82 21.06 2.73
CA ILE A 187 -2.55 22.43 3.22
C ILE A 187 -3.51 22.82 4.35
N LYS A 188 -4.76 22.34 4.31
CA LYS A 188 -5.77 22.61 5.36
C LYS A 188 -5.37 22.11 6.75
N ILE A 189 -4.44 21.16 6.86
CA ILE A 189 -3.95 20.69 8.15
C ILE A 189 -3.11 21.77 8.84
N PHE A 190 -2.43 22.66 8.10
CA PHE A 190 -1.65 23.74 8.70
C PHE A 190 -2.51 24.67 9.55
N ASP A 191 -3.75 24.96 9.14
CA ASP A 191 -4.68 25.76 9.93
C ASP A 191 -4.97 25.12 11.31
N PHE A 192 -5.02 23.78 11.38
CA PHE A 192 -5.22 23.06 12.64
C PHE A 192 -3.97 23.09 13.51
N VAL A 193 -2.78 23.01 12.91
CA VAL A 193 -1.51 23.08 13.65
C VAL A 193 -1.29 24.49 14.21
N ASP A 194 -1.52 25.52 13.41
CA ASP A 194 -1.36 26.93 13.80
C ASP A 194 -2.35 27.33 14.91
N ASP A 195 -3.58 26.81 14.85
CA ASP A 195 -4.60 26.97 15.90
C ASP A 195 -4.36 26.09 17.15
N MET A 196 -3.27 25.32 17.20
CA MET A 196 -3.00 24.32 18.25
C MET A 196 -4.13 23.30 18.45
N LYS A 197 -4.88 22.98 17.40
CA LYS A 197 -5.90 21.93 17.39
C LYS A 197 -5.26 20.58 17.05
N ASN A 198 -5.92 19.50 17.45
CA ASN A 198 -5.47 18.15 17.08
C ASN A 198 -5.64 17.93 15.56
N PRO A 199 -4.58 17.63 14.80
CA PRO A 199 -4.67 17.33 13.37
C PRO A 199 -5.58 16.14 13.04
N ASN A 200 -5.72 15.18 13.96
CA ASN A 200 -6.62 14.04 13.76
C ASN A 200 -8.09 14.46 13.69
N ALA A 201 -8.44 15.63 14.23
CA ALA A 201 -9.79 16.16 14.10
C ALA A 201 -10.11 16.54 12.65
N TYR A 202 -9.12 16.99 11.87
CA TYR A 202 -9.29 17.24 10.44
C TYR A 202 -9.55 15.93 9.69
N SER A 203 -8.70 14.92 9.90
CA SER A 203 -8.87 13.60 9.25
C SER A 203 -10.26 13.04 9.52
N LYS A 204 -10.69 13.06 10.80
CA LYS A 204 -12.03 12.63 11.20
C LYS A 204 -13.14 13.41 10.47
N ALA A 205 -13.04 14.74 10.43
CA ALA A 205 -14.05 15.57 9.77
C ALA A 205 -14.15 15.29 8.25
N VAL A 206 -13.01 15.04 7.60
CA VAL A 206 -12.96 14.70 6.17
C VAL A 206 -13.60 13.33 5.90
N PHE A 207 -13.33 12.32 6.75
CA PHE A 207 -13.99 11.02 6.63
C PHE A 207 -15.51 11.15 6.80
N GLU A 208 -15.96 11.84 7.86
CA GLU A 208 -17.39 12.06 8.10
C GLU A 208 -18.08 12.82 6.95
N GLU A 209 -17.42 13.84 6.39
CA GLU A 209 -17.94 14.59 5.24
C GLU A 209 -17.99 13.71 3.98
N THR A 210 -16.99 12.86 3.77
CA THR A 210 -16.92 11.94 2.64
C THR A 210 -18.02 10.89 2.72
N ASP A 211 -18.24 10.31 3.91
CA ASP A 211 -19.33 9.36 4.15
C ASP A 211 -20.70 9.99 3.93
N ALA A 212 -20.90 11.22 4.43
CA ALA A 212 -22.12 11.98 4.21
C ALA A 212 -22.37 12.21 2.71
N LYS A 213 -21.35 12.66 1.96
CA LYS A 213 -21.45 12.86 0.51
C LYS A 213 -21.68 11.56 -0.25
N ASN A 214 -21.03 10.47 0.15
CA ASN A 214 -21.20 9.16 -0.47
C ASN A 214 -22.65 8.66 -0.30
N SER A 215 -23.19 8.75 0.92
CA SER A 215 -24.59 8.39 1.17
C SER A 215 -25.58 9.28 0.42
N GLU A 216 -25.32 10.59 0.29
CA GLU A 216 -26.12 11.51 -0.49
C GLU A 216 -26.09 11.17 -2.00
N VAL A 217 -24.91 10.93 -2.56
CA VAL A 217 -24.74 10.57 -3.98
C VAL A 217 -25.40 9.23 -4.27
N ASN A 218 -25.23 8.23 -3.40
CA ASN A 218 -25.91 6.94 -3.53
C ASN A 218 -27.43 7.09 -3.48
N GLY A 219 -27.95 7.93 -2.58
CA GLY A 219 -29.38 8.26 -2.53
C GLY A 219 -29.88 8.92 -3.81
N LYS A 220 -29.10 9.83 -4.41
CA LYS A 220 -29.42 10.43 -5.72
C LYS A 220 -29.43 9.38 -6.84
N ILE A 221 -28.44 8.48 -6.87
CA ILE A 221 -28.38 7.39 -7.84
C ILE A 221 -29.62 6.50 -7.73
N GLU A 222 -30.03 6.13 -6.51
CA GLU A 222 -31.24 5.32 -6.29
C GLU A 222 -32.50 6.05 -6.77
N GLN A 223 -32.63 7.35 -6.49
CA GLN A 223 -33.73 8.17 -6.98
C GLN A 223 -33.77 8.21 -8.51
N TYR A 224 -32.63 8.40 -9.17
CA TYR A 224 -32.53 8.37 -10.63
C TYR A 224 -32.86 6.99 -11.21
N LYS A 225 -32.40 5.90 -10.59
CA LYS A 225 -32.76 4.52 -10.98
C LYS A 225 -34.28 4.30 -10.89
N LYS A 226 -34.91 4.74 -9.81
CA LYS A 226 -36.36 4.65 -9.59
C LYS A 226 -37.15 5.54 -10.57
N TYR A 227 -36.67 6.74 -10.83
CA TYR A 227 -37.27 7.66 -11.81
C TYR A 227 -37.20 7.05 -13.22
N LYS A 228 -36.01 6.58 -13.64
CA LYS A 228 -35.81 5.86 -14.90
C LYS A 228 -36.80 4.71 -15.06
N ALA A 229 -36.96 3.86 -14.04
CA ALA A 229 -37.90 2.73 -14.09
C ALA A 229 -39.36 3.18 -14.28
N LYS A 230 -39.80 4.22 -13.57
CA LYS A 230 -41.16 4.76 -13.70
C LYS A 230 -41.42 5.39 -15.07
N VAL A 231 -40.45 6.16 -15.58
CA VAL A 231 -40.53 6.75 -16.91
C VAL A 231 -40.63 5.66 -17.98
N LEU A 232 -39.79 4.64 -17.89
CA LEU A 232 -39.83 3.51 -18.82
C LEU A 232 -41.16 2.76 -18.76
N ALA A 233 -41.72 2.53 -17.58
CA ALA A 233 -43.02 1.88 -17.42
C ALA A 233 -44.13 2.69 -18.10
N LYS A 234 -44.23 4.00 -17.79
CA LYS A 234 -45.23 4.90 -18.40
C LYS A 234 -45.06 5.04 -19.91
N TRP A 235 -43.82 5.13 -20.37
CA TRP A 235 -43.53 5.23 -21.80
C TRP A 235 -43.89 3.95 -22.55
N SER A 236 -43.65 2.77 -21.95
CA SER A 236 -44.03 1.49 -22.54
C SER A 236 -45.55 1.28 -22.62
N GLU A 237 -46.33 1.91 -21.72
CA GLU A 237 -47.80 1.93 -21.79
C GLU A 237 -48.29 2.77 -22.98
N GLU A 238 -47.63 3.89 -23.29
CA GLU A 238 -48.06 4.83 -24.33
C GLU A 238 -47.52 4.46 -25.72
N MET A 239 -46.30 3.93 -25.80
CA MET A 239 -45.60 3.60 -27.05
C MET A 239 -44.80 2.29 -26.92
N PRO A 240 -45.44 1.11 -27.05
CA PRO A 240 -44.80 -0.18 -26.81
C PRO A 240 -43.67 -0.50 -27.79
N ASP A 241 -43.83 -0.20 -29.08
CA ASP A 241 -42.84 -0.55 -30.12
C ASP A 241 -41.55 0.26 -29.98
N ALA A 242 -41.66 1.57 -29.69
CA ALA A 242 -40.51 2.45 -29.48
C ALA A 242 -39.77 2.11 -28.17
N ALA A 243 -40.53 1.77 -27.11
CA ALA A 243 -39.95 1.36 -25.83
C ALA A 243 -39.15 0.04 -25.95
N LEU A 244 -39.66 -0.92 -26.72
CA LEU A 244 -38.98 -2.20 -26.94
C LEU A 244 -37.65 -2.02 -27.69
N GLN A 245 -37.63 -1.18 -28.74
CA GLN A 245 -36.40 -0.86 -29.47
C GLN A 245 -35.34 -0.22 -28.57
N TYR A 246 -35.74 0.72 -27.70
CA TYR A 246 -34.83 1.34 -26.74
C TYR A 246 -34.26 0.35 -25.72
N MET A 247 -35.06 -0.59 -25.22
CA MET A 247 -34.58 -1.61 -24.29
C MET A 247 -33.55 -2.55 -24.92
N VAL A 248 -33.71 -2.88 -26.20
CA VAL A 248 -32.74 -3.70 -26.96
C VAL A 248 -31.42 -2.95 -27.13
N MET A 249 -31.46 -1.72 -27.64
CA MET A 249 -30.26 -0.88 -27.81
C MET A 249 -29.51 -0.64 -26.49
N ARG A 250 -30.24 -0.53 -25.38
CA ARG A 250 -29.63 -0.30 -24.07
C ARG A 250 -29.01 -1.56 -23.46
N LYS A 251 -29.62 -2.74 -23.64
CA LYS A 251 -29.02 -4.02 -23.19
C LYS A 251 -27.67 -4.27 -23.85
N GLU A 252 -27.53 -3.88 -25.12
CA GLU A 252 -26.25 -3.93 -25.83
C GLU A 252 -25.22 -2.98 -25.18
N SER A 253 -25.64 -1.81 -24.68
CA SER A 253 -24.74 -0.84 -24.02
C SER A 253 -24.41 -1.12 -22.54
N GLU A 254 -25.23 -1.91 -21.83
CA GLU A 254 -25.00 -2.28 -20.42
C GLU A 254 -24.07 -3.51 -20.32
N GLY A 255 -24.04 -4.38 -21.33
CA GLY A 255 -23.13 -5.53 -21.41
C GLY A 255 -21.64 -5.16 -21.55
N ASP A 256 -21.34 -3.94 -22.01
CA ASP A 256 -19.96 -3.42 -22.12
C ASP A 256 -19.45 -2.78 -20.80
N LYS A 257 -20.29 -2.73 -19.75
CA LYS A 257 -19.96 -2.08 -18.46
C LYS A 257 -19.97 -2.99 -17.23
N GLU A 258 -20.30 -4.27 -17.39
CA GLU A 258 -20.25 -5.24 -16.28
C GLU A 258 -18.89 -5.96 -16.25
N MET A 259 -17.92 -5.33 -15.59
CA MET A 259 -16.73 -5.95 -14.98
C MET A 259 -16.49 -5.25 -13.62
N PRO A 260 -15.85 -5.93 -12.66
CA PRO A 260 -16.47 -6.24 -11.39
C PRO A 260 -15.83 -5.45 -10.25
N PHE A 261 -16.65 -4.71 -9.50
CA PHE A 261 -16.28 -4.25 -8.17
C PHE A 261 -17.08 -5.06 -7.15
N LEU A 262 -16.51 -6.20 -6.77
CA LEU A 262 -16.77 -6.93 -5.53
C LEU A 262 -15.44 -7.40 -4.96
#